data_AF-A0A7C5QBQ1-F1
#
_entry.id   AF-A0A7C5QBQ1-F1
#
_cell.length_a   1.000
_cell.length_b   1.000
_cell.length_c   1.000
_cell.angle_alpha   90.00
_cell.angle_beta   90.00
_cell.angle_gamma   90.00
#
_symmetry.space_group_name_H-M   'P 1'
#
loop_
_entity.id
_entity.type
_entity.pdbx_description
1 polymer ?
#
loop_
_entity_poly.entity_id
_entity_poly.type
_entity_poly.pdbx_seq_one_letter_code
_entity_poly.pdbx_strand_id
1 'polypeptide(L)'
;MSISGTFRLSVFCFFFISLFSENLFCLDESSGELSKSEANKEEAILHFKKGVEFYKAKDYAPALAEFLKSFELQPNWAVRFNIGICYMETGKILEALDEFQKYLEEGKERVPANRRKEVEEYIKKIESKIGYIKVESNEDGAIVSLDEFHEYKTPLSEPIPVVAGVYSIIAKKDGFIPFKKEITVATGETVTLNILLKPVQEE
;
A
#
# COMPACT_ATOMS: atom_id res chain seq x y z
N MET A 1 1.96 19.58 -81.16
CA MET A 1 0.87 18.71 -80.65
C MET A 1 0.69 19.07 -79.18
N SER A 2 -0.08 20.05 -78.72
CA SER A 2 -1.45 20.54 -79.01
C SER A 2 -2.54 19.51 -78.76
N ILE A 3 -3.13 19.56 -77.56
CA ILE A 3 -4.54 19.30 -77.17
C ILE A 3 -4.72 20.12 -75.86
N SER A 4 -5.18 21.38 -75.89
CA SER A 4 -6.57 21.87 -75.85
C SER A 4 -7.37 21.47 -74.61
N GLY A 5 -7.91 22.45 -73.88
CA GLY A 5 -8.98 22.18 -72.90
C GLY A 5 -9.26 23.26 -71.86
N THR A 6 -9.71 24.45 -72.28
CA THR A 6 -10.37 25.43 -71.42
C THR A 6 -11.78 24.95 -71.05
N PHE A 7 -12.20 25.03 -69.79
CA PHE A 7 -13.62 25.12 -69.44
C PHE A 7 -13.85 26.12 -68.29
N ARG A 8 -14.75 27.04 -68.55
CA ARG A 8 -15.18 28.17 -67.72
C ARG A 8 -16.63 27.89 -67.28
N LEU A 9 -17.02 28.54 -66.18
CA LEU A 9 -18.41 28.82 -65.73
C LEU A 9 -19.15 27.69 -64.99
N SER A 10 -19.46 27.92 -63.72
CA SER A 10 -20.77 28.43 -63.29
C SER A 10 -21.12 28.01 -61.86
N VAL A 11 -21.47 29.01 -61.08
CA VAL A 11 -22.25 28.93 -59.84
C VAL A 11 -23.48 28.06 -60.06
N PHE A 12 -23.65 27.00 -59.25
CA PHE A 12 -24.96 26.37 -59.04
C PHE A 12 -25.09 25.96 -57.57
N CYS A 13 -25.83 26.78 -56.85
CA CYS A 13 -26.37 26.53 -55.52
C CYS A 13 -27.55 25.56 -55.67
N PHE A 14 -27.48 24.34 -55.13
CA PHE A 14 -28.66 23.55 -54.78
C PHE A 14 -28.33 22.56 -53.65
N PHE A 15 -28.80 22.89 -52.46
CA PHE A 15 -29.51 22.01 -51.52
C PHE A 15 -29.68 20.55 -51.99
N PHE A 16 -29.14 19.56 -51.25
CA PHE A 16 -29.84 18.38 -50.70
C PHE A 16 -28.85 17.30 -50.20
N ILE A 17 -29.17 16.74 -49.02
CA ILE A 17 -28.85 15.39 -48.52
C ILE A 17 -27.56 15.21 -47.71
N SER A 18 -27.78 15.28 -46.40
CA SER A 18 -27.19 14.48 -45.31
C SER A 18 -26.53 13.15 -45.74
N LEU A 19 -25.22 13.03 -45.55
CA LEU A 19 -24.52 11.92 -44.87
C LEU A 19 -23.00 12.17 -44.97
N PHE A 20 -22.25 11.70 -43.97
CA PHE A 20 -20.78 11.76 -43.87
C PHE A 20 -20.15 13.11 -43.50
N SER A 21 -20.43 13.56 -42.27
CA SER A 21 -19.40 14.24 -41.47
C SER A 21 -19.44 13.74 -40.02
N GLU A 22 -19.34 12.43 -39.81
CA GLU A 22 -18.74 11.93 -38.56
C GLU A 22 -17.22 12.01 -38.71
N ASN A 23 -16.73 13.25 -38.83
CA ASN A 23 -15.33 13.54 -38.65
C ASN A 23 -15.19 14.19 -37.27
N LEU A 24 -14.71 13.38 -36.34
CA LEU A 24 -13.88 13.78 -35.22
C LEU A 24 -14.52 14.73 -34.19
N PHE A 25 -15.51 14.22 -33.45
CA PHE A 25 -15.73 14.66 -32.06
C PHE A 25 -15.01 13.68 -31.13
N CYS A 26 -13.68 13.75 -31.10
CA CYS A 26 -12.84 13.14 -30.07
C CYS A 26 -12.15 14.23 -29.24
N LEU A 27 -12.89 15.29 -28.88
CA LEU A 27 -12.38 16.29 -27.95
C LEU A 27 -12.88 15.96 -26.55
N ASP A 28 -11.95 15.41 -25.79
CA ASP A 28 -11.51 16.02 -24.54
C ASP A 28 -11.88 15.34 -23.22
N GLU A 29 -11.65 14.03 -23.11
CA GLU A 29 -11.40 13.42 -21.78
C GLU A 29 -9.97 13.73 -21.29
N SER A 30 -9.03 13.94 -22.21
CA SER A 30 -7.60 14.10 -21.90
C SER A 30 -7.26 15.40 -21.15
N SER A 31 -7.90 16.55 -21.40
CA SER A 31 -7.60 17.78 -20.64
C SER A 31 -8.12 17.73 -19.20
N GLY A 32 -9.25 17.04 -18.98
CA GLY A 32 -9.84 16.83 -17.67
C GLY A 32 -8.96 15.96 -16.78
N GLU A 33 -8.38 14.89 -17.33
CA GLU A 33 -7.47 14.02 -16.58
C GLU A 33 -6.11 14.70 -16.28
N LEU A 34 -5.57 15.47 -17.23
CA LEU A 34 -4.32 16.22 -17.01
C LEU A 34 -4.49 17.28 -15.92
N SER A 35 -5.57 18.07 -15.97
CA SER A 35 -5.84 19.11 -14.96
C SER A 35 -6.10 18.51 -13.57
N LYS A 36 -6.78 17.37 -13.49
CA LYS A 36 -6.98 16.63 -12.23
C LYS A 36 -5.66 16.07 -11.68
N SER A 37 -4.80 15.53 -12.55
CA SER A 37 -3.47 15.04 -12.17
C SER A 37 -2.58 16.17 -11.64
N GLU A 38 -2.60 17.33 -12.28
CA GLU A 38 -1.89 18.53 -11.82
C GLU A 38 -2.41 19.01 -10.46
N ALA A 39 -3.74 19.08 -10.28
CA ALA A 39 -4.35 19.43 -9.00
C ALA A 39 -3.97 18.44 -7.88
N ASN A 40 -4.03 17.13 -8.14
CA ASN A 40 -3.61 16.10 -7.19
C ASN A 40 -2.13 16.26 -6.81
N LYS A 41 -1.27 16.60 -7.77
CA LYS A 41 0.15 16.83 -7.52
C LYS A 41 0.39 18.04 -6.63
N GLU A 42 -0.32 19.14 -6.86
CA GLU A 42 -0.22 20.33 -6.00
C GLU A 42 -0.71 20.06 -4.58
N GLU A 43 -1.82 19.34 -4.45
CA GLU A 43 -2.38 18.93 -3.15
C GLU A 43 -1.43 17.97 -2.42
N ALA A 44 -0.83 17.01 -3.11
CA ALA A 44 0.19 16.12 -2.56
C ALA A 44 1.39 16.91 -2.01
N ILE A 45 1.88 17.92 -2.75
CA ILE A 45 2.97 18.80 -2.30
C ILE A 45 2.58 19.57 -1.04
N LEU A 46 1.33 20.04 -0.95
CA LEU A 46 0.85 20.74 0.24
C LEU A 46 0.82 19.82 1.46
N HIS A 47 0.27 18.62 1.32
CA HIS A 47 0.26 17.61 2.39
C HIS A 47 1.68 17.22 2.81
N PHE A 48 2.60 17.03 1.87
CA PHE A 48 3.99 16.73 2.19
C PHE A 48 4.64 17.86 3.01
N LYS A 49 4.42 19.13 2.63
CA LYS A 49 4.95 20.29 3.37
C LYS A 49 4.41 20.34 4.80
N LYS A 50 3.11 20.14 4.99
CA LYS A 50 2.48 20.06 6.33
C LYS A 50 3.05 18.91 7.15
N GLY A 51 3.21 17.73 6.53
CA GLY A 51 3.85 16.58 7.17
C GLY A 51 5.26 16.91 7.66
N VAL A 52 6.06 17.64 6.87
CA VAL A 52 7.39 18.11 7.27
C VAL A 52 7.33 19.11 8.43
N GLU A 53 6.33 19.99 8.47
CA GLU A 53 6.14 20.93 9.58
C GLU A 53 5.82 20.20 10.89
N PHE A 54 4.86 19.28 10.88
CA PHE A 54 4.54 18.43 12.03
C PHE A 54 5.74 17.58 12.46
N TYR A 55 6.46 16.99 11.50
CA TYR A 55 7.66 16.20 11.78
C TYR A 55 8.73 17.02 12.50
N LYS A 56 8.98 18.26 12.04
CA LYS A 56 9.92 19.19 12.70
C LYS A 56 9.47 19.57 14.11
N ALA A 57 8.16 19.65 14.32
CA ALA A 57 7.56 19.85 15.63
C ALA A 57 7.59 18.58 16.52
N LYS A 58 8.10 17.44 16.00
CA LYS A 58 8.07 16.11 16.62
C LYS A 58 6.66 15.59 16.88
N ASP A 59 5.69 16.11 16.15
CA ASP A 59 4.30 15.66 16.21
C ASP A 59 4.08 14.58 15.15
N TYR A 60 4.53 13.36 15.47
CA TYR A 60 4.68 12.29 14.50
C TYR A 60 3.36 11.70 14.00
N ALA A 61 2.29 11.70 14.81
CA ALA A 61 1.00 11.16 14.39
C ALA A 61 0.29 12.05 13.33
N PRO A 62 0.21 13.38 13.50
CA PRO A 62 -0.23 14.29 12.45
C PRO A 62 0.71 14.29 11.24
N ALA A 63 2.04 14.23 11.46
CA ALA A 63 2.99 14.12 10.36
C ALA A 63 2.72 12.89 9.48
N LEU A 64 2.53 11.73 10.12
CA LEU A 64 2.17 10.49 9.44
C LEU A 64 0.89 10.64 8.61
N ALA A 65 -0.17 11.22 9.18
CA ALA A 65 -1.43 11.42 8.47
C ALA A 65 -1.26 12.28 7.21
N GLU A 66 -0.48 13.35 7.29
CA GLU A 66 -0.20 14.23 6.15
C GLU A 66 0.72 13.56 5.11
N PHE A 67 1.72 12.78 5.53
CA PHE A 67 2.54 12.02 4.59
C PHE A 67 1.76 10.92 3.88
N LEU A 68 0.84 10.22 4.57
CA LEU A 68 -0.02 9.21 3.95
C LEU A 68 -0.95 9.82 2.90
N LYS A 69 -1.60 10.96 3.19
CA LYS A 69 -2.41 11.69 2.20
C LYS A 69 -1.58 12.12 0.99
N SER A 70 -0.38 12.65 1.22
CA SER A 70 0.54 12.99 0.13
C SER A 70 0.88 11.78 -0.73
N PHE A 71 1.10 10.62 -0.11
CA PHE A 71 1.44 9.39 -0.80
C PHE A 71 0.26 8.79 -1.57
N GLU A 72 -0.96 8.89 -1.03
CA GLU A 72 -2.20 8.47 -1.69
C GLU A 72 -2.48 9.28 -2.97
N LEU A 73 -2.31 10.60 -2.90
CA LEU A 73 -2.50 11.50 -4.03
C LEU A 73 -1.42 11.33 -5.10
N GLN A 74 -0.16 11.21 -4.68
CA GLN A 74 0.98 11.04 -5.58
C GLN A 74 2.00 10.07 -4.96
N PRO A 75 1.91 8.77 -5.30
CA PRO A 75 2.85 7.77 -4.81
C PRO A 75 4.28 8.13 -5.18
N ASN A 76 5.15 8.15 -4.17
CA ASN A 76 6.57 8.42 -4.33
C ASN A 76 7.37 7.65 -3.29
N TRP A 77 8.22 6.75 -3.76
CA TRP A 77 9.09 5.92 -2.93
C TRP A 77 9.87 6.74 -1.89
N ALA A 78 10.30 7.97 -2.23
CA ALA A 78 11.09 8.80 -1.33
C ALA A 78 10.32 9.24 -0.08
N VAL A 79 8.99 9.36 -0.17
CA VAL A 79 8.11 9.73 0.96
C VAL A 79 8.01 8.60 1.98
N ARG A 80 8.16 7.34 1.54
CA ARG A 80 8.11 6.15 2.41
C ARG A 80 9.10 6.20 3.57
N PHE A 81 10.28 6.79 3.37
CA PHE A 81 11.23 6.99 4.47
C PHE A 81 10.63 7.82 5.60
N ASN A 82 9.96 8.93 5.28
CA ASN A 82 9.33 9.78 6.30
C ASN A 82 8.16 9.06 6.98
N ILE A 83 7.38 8.30 6.22
CA ILE A 83 6.29 7.46 6.75
C ILE A 83 6.85 6.43 7.73
N GLY A 84 7.91 5.70 7.34
CA GLY A 84 8.60 4.71 8.17
C GLY A 84 9.14 5.29 9.48
N ILE A 85 9.76 6.47 9.44
CA ILE A 85 10.19 7.16 10.67
C ILE A 85 8.99 7.50 11.55
N CYS A 86 7.91 8.05 10.99
CA CYS A 86 6.73 8.40 11.79
C CYS A 86 6.05 7.16 12.39
N TYR A 87 6.02 6.04 11.67
CA TYR A 87 5.56 4.77 12.23
C TYR A 87 6.43 4.30 13.39
N MET A 88 7.76 4.37 13.25
CA MET A 88 8.69 3.99 14.30
C MET A 88 8.50 4.85 15.57
N GLU A 89 8.37 6.17 15.41
CA GLU A 89 8.18 7.11 16.52
C GLU A 89 6.79 7.01 17.16
N THR A 90 5.78 6.51 16.43
CA THR A 90 4.44 6.24 16.96
C THR A 90 4.27 4.81 17.49
N GLY A 91 5.34 4.01 17.53
CA GLY A 91 5.35 2.65 18.09
C GLY A 91 4.81 1.56 17.14
N LYS A 92 4.50 1.90 15.89
CA LYS A 92 4.04 0.98 14.84
C LYS A 92 5.24 0.35 14.13
N ILE A 93 5.93 -0.51 14.87
CA ILE A 93 7.27 -1.00 14.50
C ILE A 93 7.26 -1.89 13.25
N LEU A 94 6.22 -2.70 13.05
CA LEU A 94 6.14 -3.60 11.89
C LEU A 94 5.81 -2.82 10.62
N GLU A 95 4.93 -1.82 10.71
CA GLU A 95 4.61 -0.92 9.61
C GLU A 95 5.82 -0.07 9.22
N ALA A 96 6.64 0.35 10.19
CA ALA A 96 7.90 1.03 9.92
C ALA A 96 8.88 0.14 9.14
N LEU A 97 9.00 -1.14 9.52
CA LEU A 97 9.86 -2.09 8.82
C LEU A 97 9.45 -2.26 7.36
N ASP A 98 8.16 -2.47 7.11
CA ASP A 98 7.60 -2.62 5.76
C ASP A 98 7.89 -1.38 4.89
N GLU A 99 7.68 -0.17 5.41
CA GLU A 99 7.95 1.06 4.67
C GLU A 99 9.44 1.26 4.36
N PHE A 100 10.34 0.89 5.28
CA PHE A 100 11.79 0.94 5.03
C PHE A 100 12.24 -0.08 3.98
N GLN A 101 11.68 -1.28 4.01
CA GLN A 101 11.96 -2.31 2.99
C GLN A 101 11.48 -1.85 1.61
N LYS A 102 10.24 -1.37 1.50
CA LYS A 102 9.67 -0.81 0.26
C LYS A 102 10.45 0.41 -0.23
N TYR A 103 10.91 1.28 0.67
CA TYR A 103 11.77 2.41 0.32
C TYR A 103 13.05 1.97 -0.41
N LEU A 104 13.72 0.93 0.09
CA LEU A 104 14.95 0.39 -0.54
C LEU A 104 14.64 -0.38 -1.83
N GLU A 105 13.55 -1.15 -1.86
CA GLU A 105 13.13 -1.96 -2.99
C GLU A 105 12.70 -1.09 -4.18
N GLU A 106 11.90 -0.06 -3.95
CA GLU A 106 11.43 0.84 -5.00
C GLU A 106 12.52 1.83 -5.40
N GLY A 107 13.25 2.39 -4.42
CA GLY A 107 14.32 3.36 -4.66
C GLY A 107 15.50 2.77 -5.45
N LYS A 108 15.87 1.51 -5.19
CA LYS A 108 17.00 0.81 -5.83
C LYS A 108 18.27 1.67 -5.83
N GLU A 109 18.93 1.84 -6.98
CA GLU A 109 20.16 2.62 -7.14
C GLU A 109 19.95 4.13 -6.95
N ARG A 110 18.71 4.61 -6.98
CA ARG A 110 18.39 6.03 -6.74
C ARG A 110 18.52 6.41 -5.26
N VAL A 111 18.57 5.43 -4.36
CA VAL A 111 18.85 5.66 -2.93
C VAL A 111 20.33 5.97 -2.77
N PRO A 112 20.72 7.18 -2.30
CA PRO A 112 22.11 7.49 -2.02
C PRO A 112 22.72 6.50 -1.03
N ALA A 113 23.98 6.09 -1.24
CA ALA A 113 24.63 5.03 -0.44
C ALA A 113 24.62 5.30 1.07
N ASN A 114 24.81 6.57 1.49
CA ASN A 114 24.72 6.97 2.88
C ASN A 114 23.30 6.76 3.46
N ARG A 115 22.27 7.14 2.71
CA ARG A 115 20.87 6.96 3.13
C ARG A 115 20.45 5.49 3.10
N ARG A 116 20.96 4.70 2.15
CA ARG A 116 20.75 3.26 2.12
C ARG A 116 21.27 2.61 3.41
N LYS A 117 22.52 2.93 3.79
CA LYS A 117 23.13 2.42 5.02
C LYS A 117 22.33 2.82 6.26
N GLU A 118 21.87 4.07 6.32
CA GLU A 118 21.01 4.55 7.41
C GLU A 118 19.71 3.72 7.54
N VAL A 119 19.03 3.47 6.42
CA VAL A 119 17.79 2.68 6.40
C VAL A 119 18.05 1.22 6.76
N GLU A 120 19.14 0.63 6.29
CA GLU A 120 19.56 -0.72 6.65
C GLU A 120 19.85 -0.83 8.17
N GLU A 121 20.40 0.20 8.80
CA GLU A 121 20.59 0.25 10.25
C GLU A 121 19.25 0.33 11.02
N TYR A 122 18.27 1.09 10.52
CA TYR A 122 16.91 1.08 11.07
C TYR A 122 16.25 -0.30 10.97
N ILE A 123 16.31 -0.92 9.79
CA ILE A 123 15.78 -2.28 9.56
C ILE A 123 16.41 -3.26 10.54
N LYS A 124 17.74 -3.28 10.64
CA LYS A 124 18.46 -4.17 11.57
C LYS A 124 18.05 -3.96 13.03
N LYS A 125 17.86 -2.70 13.44
CA LYS A 125 17.42 -2.36 14.81
C LYS A 125 15.98 -2.80 15.09
N ILE A 126 15.12 -2.75 14.08
CA ILE A 126 13.74 -3.23 14.18
C ILE A 126 13.72 -4.76 14.22
N GLU A 127 14.43 -5.43 13.31
CA GLU A 127 14.57 -6.89 13.26
C GLU A 127 15.13 -7.45 14.57
N SER A 128 16.06 -6.74 15.23
CA SER A 128 16.56 -7.11 16.55
C SER A 128 15.54 -6.95 17.69
N LYS A 129 14.26 -6.70 17.39
CA LYS A 129 13.15 -6.64 18.35
C LYS A 129 11.96 -7.51 17.93
N ILE A 130 12.08 -8.18 16.78
CA ILE A 130 11.01 -8.99 16.20
C ILE A 130 11.27 -10.46 16.56
N GLY A 131 10.21 -11.16 16.94
CA GLY A 131 10.14 -12.61 16.94
C GLY A 131 9.10 -13.08 15.93
N TYR A 132 8.88 -14.38 15.86
CA TYR A 132 8.00 -14.99 14.87
C TYR A 132 7.04 -15.95 15.54
N ILE A 133 5.80 -16.00 15.03
CA ILE A 133 4.81 -16.99 15.44
C ILE A 133 4.57 -17.90 14.24
N LYS A 134 4.99 -19.15 14.36
CA LYS A 134 4.65 -20.19 13.39
C LYS A 134 3.35 -20.86 13.82
N VAL A 135 2.30 -20.72 13.01
CA VAL A 135 0.99 -21.33 13.30
C VAL A 135 0.85 -22.64 12.55
N GLU A 136 0.60 -23.72 13.28
CA GLU A 136 0.28 -25.03 12.74
C GLU A 136 -1.12 -25.41 13.22
N SER A 137 -2.03 -25.77 12.32
CA SER A 137 -3.39 -26.17 12.68
C SER A 137 -3.77 -27.50 12.04
N ASN A 138 -4.61 -28.26 12.74
CA ASN A 138 -5.21 -29.48 12.17
C ASN A 138 -6.33 -29.18 11.16
N GLU A 139 -6.84 -27.95 11.12
CA GLU A 139 -7.96 -27.57 10.26
C GLU A 139 -7.56 -26.46 9.29
N ASP A 140 -7.83 -26.67 8.01
CA ASP A 140 -7.73 -25.64 6.99
C ASP A 140 -8.92 -24.68 7.07
N GLY A 141 -8.70 -23.41 6.69
CA GLY A 141 -9.71 -22.36 6.68
C GLY A 141 -10.12 -21.81 8.05
N ALA A 142 -9.42 -22.18 9.12
CA ALA A 142 -9.62 -21.58 10.43
C ALA A 142 -9.10 -20.13 10.45
N ILE A 143 -9.84 -19.25 11.12
CA ILE A 143 -9.46 -17.86 11.33
C ILE A 143 -8.69 -17.78 12.64
N VAL A 144 -7.42 -17.34 12.55
CA VAL A 144 -6.53 -17.12 13.68
C VAL A 144 -6.38 -15.63 13.90
N SER A 145 -6.81 -15.14 15.06
CA SER A 145 -6.76 -13.75 15.46
C SER A 145 -5.63 -13.52 16.47
N LEU A 146 -4.80 -12.50 16.24
CA LEU A 146 -3.77 -12.00 17.17
C LEU A 146 -4.23 -10.66 17.75
N ASP A 147 -4.38 -10.59 19.07
CA ASP A 147 -4.78 -9.38 19.84
C ASP A 147 -6.01 -8.64 19.27
N GLU A 148 -6.98 -9.38 18.72
CA GLU A 148 -8.25 -8.89 18.16
C GLU A 148 -8.18 -8.09 16.84
N PHE A 149 -7.00 -7.62 16.42
CA PHE A 149 -6.88 -6.76 15.22
C PHE A 149 -6.37 -7.45 13.97
N HIS A 150 -5.61 -8.55 14.10
CA HIS A 150 -4.98 -9.21 12.96
C HIS A 150 -5.56 -10.61 12.76
N GLU A 151 -6.18 -10.86 11.60
CA GLU A 151 -6.76 -12.15 11.24
C GLU A 151 -5.96 -12.84 10.14
N TYR A 152 -5.67 -14.12 10.34
CA TYR A 152 -4.97 -14.99 9.41
C TYR A 152 -5.82 -16.23 9.14
N LYS A 153 -5.68 -16.81 7.94
CA LYS A 153 -6.38 -18.05 7.58
C LYS A 153 -5.40 -19.21 7.46
N THR A 154 -5.74 -20.36 8.04
CA THR A 154 -4.93 -21.57 7.93
C THR A 154 -5.10 -22.27 6.58
N PRO A 155 -4.05 -22.94 6.06
CA PRO A 155 -2.68 -22.94 6.57
C PRO A 155 -1.93 -21.64 6.21
N LEU A 156 -1.04 -21.19 7.11
CA LEU A 156 -0.17 -20.05 6.83
C LEU A 156 1.11 -20.56 6.14
N SER A 157 1.50 -19.89 5.05
CA SER A 157 2.73 -20.23 4.30
C SER A 157 4.00 -19.74 5.00
N GLU A 158 3.91 -18.65 5.76
CA GLU A 158 5.04 -18.01 6.42
C GLU A 158 4.72 -17.72 7.90
N PRO A 159 5.75 -17.71 8.78
CA PRO A 159 5.59 -17.26 10.16
C PRO A 159 5.16 -15.79 10.24
N ILE A 160 4.34 -15.47 11.23
CA ILE A 160 3.86 -14.11 11.46
C ILE A 160 4.95 -13.33 12.23
N PRO A 161 5.51 -12.24 11.67
CA PRO A 161 6.44 -11.40 12.41
C PRO A 161 5.69 -10.60 13.48
N VAL A 162 6.21 -10.60 14.70
CA VAL A 162 5.62 -9.87 15.83
C VAL A 162 6.70 -9.19 16.65
N VAL A 163 6.38 -8.05 17.25
CA VAL A 163 7.30 -7.41 18.21
C VAL A 163 7.38 -8.29 19.46
N ALA A 164 8.54 -8.38 20.10
CA ALA A 164 8.66 -9.14 21.35
C ALA A 164 7.61 -8.68 22.39
N GLY A 165 6.84 -9.62 22.93
CA GLY A 165 5.66 -9.30 23.72
C GLY A 165 4.82 -10.51 24.08
N VAL A 166 3.68 -10.24 24.72
CA VAL A 166 2.67 -11.25 25.07
C VAL A 166 1.50 -11.07 24.11
N TYR A 167 1.05 -12.17 23.50
CA TYR A 167 0.00 -12.18 22.51
C TYR A 167 -1.13 -13.10 22.93
N SER A 168 -2.37 -12.63 22.80
CA SER A 168 -3.57 -13.44 22.96
C SER A 168 -4.00 -13.96 21.59
N ILE A 169 -3.98 -15.28 21.44
CA ILE A 169 -4.29 -15.95 20.18
C ILE A 169 -5.62 -16.68 20.30
N ILE A 170 -6.50 -16.40 19.37
CA ILE A 170 -7.82 -17.03 19.26
C ILE A 170 -7.92 -17.67 17.88
N ALA A 171 -8.29 -18.94 17.80
CA ALA A 171 -8.62 -19.57 16.53
C ALA A 171 -10.08 -20.05 16.50
N LYS A 172 -10.77 -19.75 15.41
CA LYS A 172 -12.18 -20.04 15.21
C LYS A 172 -12.42 -20.69 13.85
N LYS A 173 -13.36 -21.62 13.83
CA LYS A 173 -13.92 -22.23 12.61
C LYS A 173 -15.34 -22.67 12.93
N ASP A 174 -16.26 -22.49 11.99
CA ASP A 174 -17.65 -22.90 12.18
C ASP A 174 -17.74 -24.41 12.43
N GLY A 175 -18.53 -24.81 13.43
CA GLY A 175 -18.64 -26.21 13.87
C GLY A 175 -17.52 -26.68 14.79
N PHE A 176 -16.59 -25.80 15.20
CA PHE A 176 -15.50 -26.13 16.13
C PHE A 176 -15.51 -25.26 17.39
N ILE A 177 -15.01 -25.83 18.48
CA ILE A 177 -14.77 -25.11 19.74
C ILE A 177 -13.60 -24.14 19.54
N PRO A 178 -13.75 -22.83 19.83
CA PRO A 178 -12.67 -21.87 19.69
C PRO A 178 -11.46 -22.23 20.55
N PHE A 179 -10.28 -22.23 19.93
CA PHE A 179 -9.02 -22.35 20.65
C PHE A 179 -8.60 -20.97 21.17
N LYS A 180 -8.12 -20.90 22.41
CA LYS A 180 -7.57 -19.68 23.01
C LYS A 180 -6.28 -20.00 23.75
N LYS A 181 -5.24 -19.21 23.51
CA LYS A 181 -3.95 -19.35 24.22
C LYS A 181 -3.21 -18.03 24.24
N GLU A 182 -2.59 -17.73 25.37
CA GLU A 182 -1.59 -16.67 25.48
C GLU A 182 -0.19 -17.25 25.25
N ILE A 183 0.62 -16.53 24.49
CA ILE A 183 2.02 -16.87 24.27
C ILE A 183 2.91 -15.65 24.52
N THR A 184 4.12 -15.90 24.99
CA THR A 184 5.18 -14.90 25.07
C THR A 184 6.15 -15.15 23.93
N VAL A 185 6.48 -14.12 23.16
CA VAL A 185 7.45 -14.18 22.07
C VAL A 185 8.63 -13.30 22.45
N ALA A 186 9.82 -13.89 22.57
CA ALA A 186 11.04 -13.12 22.76
C ALA A 186 11.63 -12.65 21.42
N THR A 187 12.50 -11.64 21.47
CA THR A 187 13.28 -11.19 20.32
C THR A 187 14.06 -12.34 19.67
N GLY A 188 13.95 -12.48 18.35
CA GLY A 188 14.65 -13.49 17.56
C GLY A 188 14.14 -14.92 17.78
N GLU A 189 13.15 -15.12 18.64
CA GLU A 189 12.53 -16.42 18.88
C GLU A 189 11.48 -16.70 17.80
N THR A 190 11.35 -17.97 17.42
CA THR A 190 10.19 -18.46 16.67
C THR A 190 9.37 -19.37 17.57
N VAL A 191 8.20 -18.92 18.00
CA VAL A 191 7.27 -19.70 18.80
C VAL A 191 6.36 -20.49 17.87
N THR A 192 6.41 -21.82 17.97
CA THR A 192 5.48 -22.68 17.21
C THR A 192 4.21 -22.90 18.03
N LEU A 193 3.08 -22.45 17.47
CA LEU A 193 1.75 -22.61 18.05
C LEU A 193 1.01 -23.72 17.32
N ASN A 194 0.79 -24.83 18.02
CA ASN A 194 -0.05 -25.93 17.56
C ASN A 194 -1.51 -25.68 17.98
N ILE A 195 -2.36 -25.40 17.00
CA ILE A 195 -3.79 -25.14 17.15
C ILE A 195 -4.56 -26.41 16.86
N LEU A 196 -5.19 -26.96 17.90
CA LEU A 196 -6.06 -28.13 17.79
C LEU A 196 -7.52 -27.70 17.99
N LEU A 197 -8.25 -27.57 16.87
CA LEU A 197 -9.69 -27.31 16.87
C LEU A 197 -10.43 -28.64 16.99
N LYS A 198 -11.32 -28.72 17.99
CA LYS A 198 -12.18 -29.88 18.23
C LYS A 198 -13.59 -29.57 17.74
N PRO A 199 -14.27 -30.49 17.04
CA PRO A 199 -15.64 -30.28 16.61
C PRO A 199 -16.57 -30.10 17.82
N VAL A 200 -17.58 -29.25 17.67
CA VAL A 200 -18.68 -29.15 18.63
C VAL A 200 -19.46 -30.46 18.54
N GLN A 201 -19.56 -31.19 19.64
CA GLN A 201 -20.38 -32.41 19.67
C GLN A 201 -21.84 -31.99 19.59
N GLU A 202 -22.52 -32.36 18.50
CA GLU A 202 -23.98 -32.31 18.44
C GLU A 202 -24.52 -33.50 19.23
N GLU A 203 -25.24 -33.22 20.33
CA GLU A 203 -25.99 -34.20 21.12
C GLU A 203 -27.30 -34.61 20.44
#